data_AF-A0A1I1WK11-F1
#
_entry.id   AF-A0A1I1WK11-F1
#
_cell.length_a   1.000
_cell.length_b   1.000
_cell.length_c   1.000
_cell.angle_alpha   90.00
_cell.angle_beta   90.00
_cell.angle_gamma   90.00
#
_symmetry.space_group_name_H-M   'P 1'
#
loop_
_entity.id
_entity.type
_entity.pdbx_description
1 polymer ?
#
loop_
_entity_poly.entity_id
_entity_poly.type
_entity_poly.pdbx_seq_one_letter_code
_entity_poly.pdbx_strand_id
1 'polypeptide(L)'
;MSELEIDEVGLTPLLSPYLAYGYREDLLVLESVRYDLDGIEGNFRVDHFFCPGDGEFHLSATMAVNCLCQIAVVHACLDCGLESKPGEIYTPETNIRFRRPVRRTKFPIQGVIEKKRERAHSVHYAMSFDVASGAFLADGKLVLPVLASEVRQ
;
A
#
# COMPACT_ATOMS: atom_id res chain seq x y z
N MET A 1 30.46 19.23 -12.76
CA MET A 1 30.32 18.29 -11.64
C MET A 1 30.88 16.96 -12.10
N SER A 2 31.88 16.41 -11.42
CA SER A 2 32.40 15.08 -11.72
C SER A 2 31.42 14.03 -11.18
N GLU A 3 31.07 13.05 -12.01
CA GLU A 3 30.28 11.88 -11.61
C GLU A 3 31.15 10.96 -10.73
N LEU A 4 30.62 10.54 -9.58
CA LEU A 4 31.25 9.56 -8.69
C LEU A 4 30.44 8.27 -8.80
N GLU A 5 31.08 7.22 -9.30
CA GLU A 5 30.50 5.87 -9.39
C GLU A 5 30.86 5.07 -8.14
N ILE A 6 29.86 4.41 -7.53
CA ILE A 6 30.02 3.55 -6.34
C ILE A 6 29.70 2.12 -6.79
N ASP A 7 30.62 1.19 -6.53
CA ASP A 7 30.45 -0.21 -6.85
C ASP A 7 29.60 -0.96 -5.78
N GLU A 8 29.30 -2.23 -6.04
CA GLU A 8 28.48 -3.07 -5.14
C GLU A 8 29.06 -3.15 -3.71
N VAL A 9 30.39 -3.17 -3.59
CA VAL A 9 31.09 -3.21 -2.30
C VAL A 9 30.86 -1.91 -1.53
N GLY A 10 30.93 -0.77 -2.22
CA GLY A 10 30.61 0.54 -1.65
C GLY A 10 29.14 0.74 -1.31
N LEU A 11 28.22 0.06 -2.02
CA LEU A 11 26.78 0.10 -1.74
C LEU A 11 26.37 -0.74 -0.53
N THR A 12 27.05 -1.86 -0.29
CA THR A 12 26.72 -2.83 0.77
C THR A 12 26.46 -2.21 2.16
N PRO A 13 27.29 -1.30 2.71
CA PRO A 13 27.02 -0.70 4.03
C PRO A 13 25.83 0.27 4.04
N LEU A 14 25.40 0.77 2.87
CA LEU A 14 24.27 1.68 2.73
C LEU A 14 22.93 0.93 2.61
N LEU A 15 22.98 -0.35 2.25
CA LEU A 15 21.83 -1.21 2.15
C LEU A 15 21.69 -1.99 3.46
N SER A 16 20.59 -1.79 4.18
CA SER A 16 20.21 -2.75 5.21
C SER A 16 19.97 -4.12 4.55
N PRO A 17 20.10 -5.25 5.27
CA PRO A 17 19.70 -6.56 4.74
C PRO A 17 18.29 -6.54 4.16
N TYR A 18 17.40 -5.76 4.77
CA TYR A 18 16.06 -5.48 4.29
C TYR A 18 16.01 -4.83 2.88
N LEU A 19 16.87 -3.83 2.62
CA LEU A 19 16.96 -3.17 1.31
C LEU A 19 17.73 -4.01 0.29
N ALA A 20 18.72 -4.79 0.71
CA ALA A 20 19.56 -5.60 -0.17
C ALA A 20 18.87 -6.87 -0.66
N TYR A 21 18.12 -7.55 0.20
CA TYR A 21 17.55 -8.87 -0.08
C TYR A 21 16.02 -8.86 -0.19
N GLY A 22 15.39 -7.71 0.06
CA GLY A 22 13.95 -7.51 -0.04
C GLY A 22 13.14 -8.21 1.05
N TYR A 23 11.82 -8.22 0.84
CA TYR A 23 10.75 -8.64 1.77
C TYR A 23 10.68 -10.16 2.07
N ARG A 24 11.77 -10.92 2.01
CA ARG A 24 11.69 -12.39 2.12
C ARG A 24 11.11 -12.90 3.45
N GLU A 25 11.07 -12.06 4.49
CA GLU A 25 10.60 -12.43 5.82
C GLU A 25 9.29 -11.74 6.25
N ASP A 26 8.79 -10.75 5.51
CA ASP A 26 7.62 -9.99 5.93
C ASP A 26 6.32 -10.65 5.44
N LEU A 27 5.53 -11.20 6.37
CA LEU A 27 4.19 -11.72 6.07
C LEU A 27 3.13 -10.73 6.53
N LEU A 28 2.63 -9.93 5.58
CA LEU A 28 1.52 -9.00 5.77
C LEU A 28 0.18 -9.67 5.43
N VAL A 29 -0.80 -9.50 6.31
CA VAL A 29 -2.15 -10.05 6.18
C VAL A 29 -3.19 -8.94 6.37
N LEU A 30 -4.04 -8.72 5.37
CA LEU A 30 -5.27 -7.94 5.52
C LEU A 30 -6.35 -8.84 6.15
N GLU A 31 -6.59 -8.68 7.46
CA GLU A 31 -7.47 -9.56 8.24
C GLU A 31 -8.95 -9.33 7.95
N SER A 32 -9.33 -8.06 7.74
CA SER A 32 -10.73 -7.69 7.48
C SER A 32 -10.81 -6.34 6.80
N VAL A 33 -11.92 -6.12 6.09
CA VAL A 33 -12.28 -4.83 5.52
C VAL A 33 -13.74 -4.49 5.85
N ARG A 34 -14.01 -3.19 6.00
CA ARG A 34 -15.35 -2.59 5.96
C ARG A 34 -15.32 -1.51 4.90
N TYR A 35 -16.31 -1.42 4.03
CA TYR A 35 -16.32 -0.44 2.95
C TYR A 35 -17.73 0.05 2.66
N ASP A 36 -17.80 1.23 2.07
CA ASP A 36 -18.99 1.83 1.47
C ASP A 36 -18.56 2.62 0.21
N LEU A 37 -19.41 3.54 -0.26
CA LEU A 37 -19.11 4.36 -1.45
C LEU A 37 -18.11 5.48 -1.17
N ASP A 38 -17.93 5.86 0.10
CA ASP A 38 -17.13 7.01 0.51
C ASP A 38 -15.74 6.57 1.00
N GLY A 39 -15.56 5.29 1.34
CA GLY A 39 -14.26 4.79 1.78
C GLY A 39 -14.17 3.32 2.14
N ILE A 40 -13.02 2.99 2.72
CA ILE A 40 -12.68 1.64 3.19
C ILE A 40 -11.88 1.72 4.49
N GLU A 41 -12.11 0.79 5.39
CA GLU A 41 -11.27 0.55 6.56
C GLU A 41 -10.76 -0.89 6.51
N GLY A 42 -9.45 -1.08 6.62
CA GLY A 42 -8.80 -2.38 6.62
C GLY A 42 -7.97 -2.58 7.88
N ASN A 43 -8.08 -3.76 8.49
CA ASN A 43 -7.24 -4.15 9.62
C ASN A 43 -6.11 -5.05 9.13
N PHE A 44 -4.87 -4.60 9.30
CA PHE A 44 -3.69 -5.36 8.92
C PHE A 44 -3.04 -6.01 10.13
N ARG A 45 -2.45 -7.18 9.89
CA ARG A 45 -1.58 -7.92 10.79
C ARG A 45 -0.28 -8.30 10.09
N VAL A 46 0.83 -8.25 10.83
CA VAL A 46 2.14 -8.70 10.39
C VAL A 46 2.53 -9.92 11.23
N ASP A 47 2.64 -11.08 10.59
CA ASP A 47 2.90 -12.36 11.25
C ASP A 47 4.39 -12.71 11.32
N HIS A 48 5.12 -12.35 10.26
CA HIS A 48 6.56 -12.45 10.18
C HIS A 48 7.10 -11.10 9.74
N PHE A 49 8.22 -10.66 10.32
CA PHE A 49 8.86 -9.41 9.96
C PHE A 49 10.35 -9.47 10.25
N PHE A 50 11.13 -8.77 9.42
CA PHE A 50 12.51 -8.48 9.75
C PHE A 50 12.55 -7.59 10.99
N CYS A 51 13.29 -8.03 12.01
CA CYS A 51 13.47 -7.27 13.23
C CYS A 51 14.76 -6.43 13.12
N PRO A 52 14.67 -5.09 13.15
CA PRO A 52 15.85 -4.24 13.27
C PRO A 52 16.61 -4.54 14.57
N GLY A 53 17.83 -4.03 14.68
CA GLY A 53 18.73 -4.32 15.81
C GLY A 53 18.21 -3.91 17.20
N ASP A 54 17.06 -3.23 17.29
CA ASP A 54 16.38 -2.87 18.54
C ASP A 54 15.39 -3.95 19.03
N GLY A 55 15.13 -5.01 18.26
CA GLY A 55 14.25 -6.10 18.68
C GLY A 55 12.76 -5.78 18.58
N GLU A 56 12.37 -4.63 18.01
CA GLU A 56 10.98 -4.19 17.90
C GLU A 56 10.46 -4.22 16.45
N PHE A 57 9.18 -4.52 16.26
CA PHE A 57 8.54 -4.37 14.95
C PHE A 57 8.47 -2.89 14.58
N HIS A 58 8.96 -2.53 13.40
CA HIS A 58 8.80 -1.19 12.85
C HIS A 58 8.09 -1.29 11.48
N LEU A 59 6.92 -0.66 11.34
CA LEU A 59 6.27 -0.58 10.03
C LEU A 59 7.11 0.30 9.10
N SER A 60 7.81 -0.33 8.16
CA SER A 60 8.66 0.36 7.20
C SER A 60 7.83 1.14 6.18
N ALA A 61 8.45 2.14 5.54
CA ALA A 61 7.81 2.91 4.46
C ALA A 61 7.33 2.01 3.32
N THR A 62 8.13 1.00 2.99
CA THR A 62 7.87 0.06 1.91
C THR A 62 6.71 -0.87 2.29
N MET A 63 6.66 -1.40 3.53
CA MET A 63 5.49 -2.15 4.00
C MET A 63 4.22 -1.29 3.98
N ALA A 64 4.30 -0.03 4.41
CA ALA A 64 3.17 0.89 4.39
C ALA A 64 2.62 1.08 2.97
N VAL A 65 3.49 1.31 1.97
CA VAL A 65 3.09 1.38 0.55
C VAL A 65 2.34 0.11 0.13
N ASN A 66 2.85 -1.08 0.47
CA ASN A 66 2.18 -2.33 0.13
C ASN A 66 0.79 -2.43 0.76
N CYS A 67 0.63 -2.05 2.03
CA CYS A 67 -0.67 -2.04 2.70
C CYS A 67 -1.65 -1.09 2.00
N LEU A 68 -1.19 0.13 1.67
CA LEU A 68 -1.99 1.15 0.99
C LEU A 68 -2.42 0.70 -0.41
N CYS A 69 -1.52 0.07 -1.17
CA CYS A 69 -1.86 -0.50 -2.46
C CYS A 69 -2.87 -1.63 -2.33
N GLN A 70 -2.69 -2.55 -1.37
CA GLN A 70 -3.62 -3.67 -1.15
C GLN A 70 -5.03 -3.18 -0.79
N ILE A 71 -5.16 -2.25 0.17
CA ILE A 71 -6.48 -1.75 0.58
C ILE A 71 -7.15 -0.95 -0.53
N ALA A 72 -6.39 -0.13 -1.29
CA ALA A 72 -6.92 0.62 -2.44
C ALA A 72 -7.46 -0.32 -3.54
N VAL A 73 -6.68 -1.36 -3.87
CA VAL A 73 -7.07 -2.39 -4.85
C VAL A 73 -8.34 -3.12 -4.41
N VAL A 74 -8.40 -3.52 -3.14
CA VAL A 74 -9.58 -4.21 -2.59
C VAL A 74 -10.81 -3.32 -2.67
N HIS A 75 -10.71 -2.05 -2.25
CA HIS A 75 -11.81 -1.10 -2.39
C HIS A 75 -12.28 -1.01 -3.84
N ALA A 76 -11.37 -0.78 -4.80
CA ALA A 76 -11.74 -0.61 -6.19
C ALA A 76 -12.42 -1.86 -6.78
N CYS A 77 -11.98 -3.07 -6.40
CA CYS A 77 -12.65 -4.30 -6.82
C CYS A 77 -14.07 -4.40 -6.23
N LEU A 78 -14.22 -4.10 -4.94
CA LEU A 78 -15.51 -4.15 -4.24
C LEU A 78 -16.50 -3.10 -4.77
N ASP A 79 -16.05 -1.86 -4.98
CA ASP A 79 -16.85 -0.76 -5.54
C ASP A 79 -17.30 -1.04 -6.98
N CYS A 80 -16.48 -1.74 -7.76
CA CYS A 80 -16.84 -2.19 -9.11
C CYS A 80 -17.61 -3.53 -9.15
N GLY A 81 -17.95 -4.12 -8.00
CA GLY A 81 -18.69 -5.38 -7.92
C GLY A 81 -17.93 -6.59 -8.47
N LEU A 82 -16.59 -6.56 -8.46
CA LEU A 82 -15.74 -7.62 -8.97
C LEU A 82 -15.57 -8.73 -7.91
N GLU A 83 -15.79 -9.98 -8.32
CA GLU A 83 -15.55 -11.16 -7.47
C GLU A 83 -14.06 -11.55 -7.43
N SER A 84 -13.26 -11.04 -8.37
CA SER A 84 -11.82 -11.30 -8.47
C SER A 84 -11.07 -10.12 -9.10
N LYS A 85 -9.79 -9.94 -8.74
CA LYS A 85 -8.92 -8.92 -9.35
C LYS A 85 -8.77 -9.20 -10.86
N PRO A 86 -9.08 -8.24 -11.76
CA PRO A 86 -9.14 -8.48 -13.20
C PRO A 86 -7.76 -8.53 -13.88
N GLY A 87 -6.69 -8.23 -13.14
CA GLY A 87 -5.32 -8.22 -13.66
C GLY A 87 -4.44 -7.24 -12.92
N GLU A 88 -3.57 -6.54 -13.65
CA GLU A 88 -2.72 -5.51 -13.06
C GLU A 88 -3.49 -4.22 -12.81
N ILE A 89 -3.26 -3.65 -11.62
CA ILE A 89 -3.85 -2.39 -11.18
C ILE A 89 -2.70 -1.44 -10.92
N TYR A 90 -2.83 -0.21 -11.40
CA TYR A 90 -1.75 0.74 -11.38
C TYR A 90 -1.99 1.79 -10.29
N THR A 91 -0.93 2.16 -9.59
CA THR A 91 -0.92 3.29 -8.64
C THR A 91 0.00 4.38 -9.19
N PRO A 92 -0.51 5.32 -10.02
CA PRO A 92 0.34 6.31 -10.69
C PRO A 92 1.02 7.28 -9.73
N GLU A 93 0.46 7.47 -8.54
CA GLU A 93 0.94 8.42 -7.56
C GLU A 93 0.67 7.87 -6.15
N THR A 94 1.65 7.98 -5.27
CA THR A 94 1.51 7.68 -3.84
C THR A 94 2.45 8.59 -3.07
N ASN A 95 1.88 9.43 -2.22
CA ASN A 95 2.60 10.33 -1.34
C ASN A 95 2.33 9.89 0.10
N ILE A 96 3.37 9.75 0.93
CA ILE A 96 3.23 9.33 2.33
C ILE A 96 4.00 10.30 3.23
N ARG A 97 3.36 10.74 4.30
CA ARG A 97 3.94 11.54 5.38
C ARG A 97 4.01 10.70 6.64
N PHE A 98 5.23 10.40 7.09
CA PHE A 98 5.49 9.63 8.30
C PHE A 98 5.60 10.56 9.51
N ARG A 99 4.58 10.58 10.38
CA ARG A 99 4.53 11.50 11.54
C ARG A 99 5.08 10.89 12.82
N ARG A 100 4.82 9.60 13.05
CA ARG A 100 5.32 8.85 14.21
C ARG A 100 5.49 7.37 13.86
N PRO A 101 6.41 6.64 14.51
CA PRO A 101 6.60 5.21 14.25
C PRO A 101 5.35 4.39 14.60
N VAL A 102 5.15 3.31 13.86
CA VAL A 102 4.15 2.28 14.16
C VAL A 102 4.90 1.03 14.60
N ARG A 103 4.77 0.69 15.89
CA ARG A 103 5.46 -0.44 16.52
C ARG A 103 4.57 -1.64 16.85
N ARG A 104 3.32 -1.59 16.39
CA ARG A 104 2.35 -2.67 16.60
C ARG A 104 2.24 -3.48 15.33
N THR A 105 2.31 -4.80 15.46
CA THR A 105 2.12 -5.74 14.35
C THR A 105 0.68 -5.77 13.85
N LYS A 106 -0.27 -5.23 14.61
CA LYS A 106 -1.66 -5.00 14.18
C LYS A 106 -1.96 -3.51 14.12
N PHE A 107 -2.53 -3.06 13.01
CA PHE A 107 -2.89 -1.67 12.81
C PHE A 107 -4.02 -1.49 11.79
N PRO A 108 -4.90 -0.50 11.99
CA PRO A 108 -5.90 -0.14 11.01
C PRO A 108 -5.32 0.80 9.93
N ILE A 109 -5.92 0.76 8.75
CA ILE A 109 -5.82 1.80 7.72
C ILE A 109 -7.22 2.23 7.36
N GLN A 110 -7.48 3.53 7.41
CA GLN A 110 -8.71 4.14 6.93
C GLN A 110 -8.41 4.85 5.62
N GLY A 111 -9.19 4.58 4.58
CA GLY A 111 -9.11 5.21 3.27
C GLY A 111 -10.41 5.94 2.95
N VAL A 112 -10.30 7.13 2.38
CA VAL A 112 -11.43 7.95 1.93
C VAL A 112 -11.30 8.19 0.43
N ILE A 113 -12.41 8.08 -0.30
CA ILE A 113 -12.48 8.38 -1.72
C ILE A 113 -12.65 9.89 -1.90
N GLU A 114 -11.57 10.57 -2.26
CA GLU A 114 -11.60 12.00 -2.59
C GLU A 114 -12.23 12.24 -3.97
N LYS A 115 -12.02 11.29 -4.89
CA LYS A 115 -12.52 11.41 -6.26
C LYS A 115 -12.62 10.05 -6.94
N LYS A 116 -13.75 9.81 -7.60
CA LYS A 116 -13.96 8.71 -8.55
C LYS A 116 -14.20 9.27 -9.95
N ARG A 117 -13.61 8.64 -10.97
CA ARG A 117 -13.84 8.97 -12.39
C ARG A 117 -13.89 7.69 -13.20
N GLU A 118 -15.03 7.47 -13.84
CA GLU A 118 -15.20 6.37 -14.79
C GLU A 118 -14.80 6.80 -16.19
N ARG A 119 -14.17 5.88 -16.91
CA ARG A 119 -13.82 6.00 -18.32
C ARG A 119 -14.25 4.71 -19.03
N ALA A 120 -14.27 4.75 -20.35
CA ALA A 120 -14.73 3.62 -21.18
C ALA A 120 -14.13 2.25 -20.80
N HIS A 121 -12.88 2.19 -20.35
CA HIS A 121 -12.17 0.94 -20.02
C HIS A 121 -11.41 1.00 -18.68
N SER A 122 -11.73 1.95 -17.81
CA SER A 122 -11.06 2.05 -16.51
C SER A 122 -11.83 2.90 -15.52
N VAL A 123 -11.61 2.66 -14.23
CA VAL A 123 -12.06 3.51 -13.13
C VAL A 123 -10.84 4.07 -12.41
N HIS A 124 -10.87 5.38 -12.17
CA HIS A 124 -9.78 6.14 -11.58
C HIS A 124 -10.22 6.64 -10.21
N TYR A 125 -9.41 6.36 -9.19
CA TYR A 125 -9.63 6.80 -7.83
C TYR A 125 -8.51 7.75 -7.41
N ALA A 126 -8.88 8.80 -6.67
CA ALA A 126 -7.97 9.51 -5.78
C ALA A 126 -8.43 9.24 -4.35
N MET A 127 -7.50 8.82 -3.50
CA MET A 127 -7.79 8.38 -2.14
C MET A 127 -6.83 9.04 -1.16
N SER A 128 -7.33 9.40 0.01
CA SER A 128 -6.52 9.74 1.18
C SER A 128 -6.56 8.58 2.17
N PHE A 129 -5.48 8.40 2.94
CA PHE A 129 -5.36 7.32 3.92
C PHE A 129 -4.78 7.80 5.23
N ASP A 130 -5.34 7.29 6.32
CA ASP A 130 -4.81 7.38 7.69
C ASP A 130 -4.36 5.98 8.12
N VAL A 131 -3.07 5.85 8.45
CA VAL A 131 -2.49 4.62 9.00
C VAL A 131 -2.34 4.77 10.51
N ALA A 132 -2.91 3.81 11.23
CA ALA A 132 -2.76 3.65 12.68
C ALA A 132 -3.08 4.92 13.50
N SER A 133 -4.12 5.67 13.13
CA SER A 133 -4.57 6.90 13.83
C SER A 133 -3.55 8.04 13.73
N GLY A 134 -3.32 8.49 12.50
CA GLY A 134 -2.47 9.61 12.13
C GLY A 134 -0.98 9.32 12.22
N ALA A 135 -0.59 8.05 12.33
CA ALA A 135 0.82 7.70 12.38
C ALA A 135 1.49 8.01 11.05
N PHE A 136 0.89 7.51 9.97
CA PHE A 136 1.22 7.90 8.60
C PHE A 136 -0.03 8.46 7.93
N LEU A 137 0.14 9.52 7.14
CA LEU A 137 -0.91 10.06 6.28
C LEU A 137 -0.47 9.90 4.84
N ALA A 138 -1.32 9.32 4.01
CA ALA A 138 -1.00 9.10 2.61
C ALA A 138 -2.09 9.62 1.68
N ASP A 139 -1.70 9.96 0.46
CA ASP A 139 -2.58 10.33 -0.61
C ASP A 139 -2.13 9.57 -1.86
N GLY A 140 -3.06 8.97 -2.59
CA GLY A 140 -2.73 8.10 -3.71
C GLY A 140 -3.74 8.15 -4.84
N LYS A 141 -3.29 7.73 -6.02
CA LYS A 141 -4.15 7.50 -7.17
C LYS A 141 -4.11 6.03 -7.55
N LEU A 142 -5.26 5.50 -7.95
CA LEU A 142 -5.42 4.13 -8.40
C LEU A 142 -6.14 4.13 -9.75
N VAL A 143 -5.70 3.26 -10.66
CA VAL A 143 -6.37 3.00 -11.93
C VAL A 143 -6.68 1.53 -12.00
N LEU A 144 -7.97 1.20 -11.92
CA LEU A 144 -8.50 -0.13 -12.18
C LEU A 144 -8.87 -0.22 -13.67
N PRO A 145 -8.17 -1.02 -14.47
CA PRO A 145 -8.64 -1.37 -15.79
C PRO A 145 -9.93 -2.19 -15.65
N VAL A 146 -10.95 -1.84 -16.41
CA VAL A 146 -12.23 -2.55 -16.40
C VAL A 146 -12.57 -2.89 -17.84
N LEU A 147 -12.56 -4.17 -18.18
CA LEU A 147 -13.04 -4.61 -19.48
C LEU A 147 -14.58 -4.64 -19.46
N ALA A 148 -15.22 -4.24 -20.56
CA ALA A 148 -16.69 -4.15 -20.65
C ALA A 148 -17.41 -5.49 -20.37
N SER A 149 -16.69 -6.61 -20.38
CA SER A 149 -17.18 -7.96 -20.07
C SER A 149 -17.16 -8.33 -18.58
N GLU A 150 -16.55 -7.51 -17.72
CA GLU A 150 -16.28 -7.85 -16.31
C GLU A 150 -17.21 -7.15 -15.32
N VAL A 151 -17.97 -6.13 -15.78
CA VAL A 151 -18.97 -5.44 -14.97
C VAL A 151 -20.31 -6.13 -15.17
N ARG A 152 -20.86 -6.75 -14.13
CA ARG A 152 -22.24 -7.26 -14.18
C ARG A 152 -23.19 -6.06 -14.36
N GLN A 153 -24.03 -6.14 -15.40
CA GLN A 153 -25.17 -5.25 -15.59
C GLN A 153 -26.21 -5.44 -14.48
#